data_AF-A0A2J8UJL3-F1
#
_entry.id   AF-A0A2J8UJL3-F1
#
_cell.length_a   1.000
_cell.length_b   1.000
_cell.length_c   1.000
_cell.angle_alpha   90.00
_cell.angle_beta   90.00
_cell.angle_gamma   90.00
#
_symmetry.space_group_name_H-M   'P 1'
#
loop_
_entity.id
_entity.type
_entity.pdbx_description
1 polymer ?
#
loop_
_entity_poly.entity_id
_entity_poly.type
_entity_poly.pdbx_seq_one_letter_code
_entity_poly.pdbx_strand_id
1 'polypeptide(L)'
;MGKWKRSQAYADYIGFILTLNEGVKGKKLTFEYRVSEAIEKLVALLNTLDRWIDETPPVDQPSRFGNKAYRTWYAKLDEEAENLVATVVPTHLAAAVPEVAVYLKESVGNSTRIDYGTGHEAAFAAFLCCLCKIGVLRVDDQIAIVFKVFNRYLEVMRKLQKTYRMEPAGSQGVWGLDDFQFLPFIWGSSQLIDHPYLEPRHFVDEKAVNENHKDYMFLECILFITEMKTGPFAEHSNQLWNISAVPSWSKVNQGLIRMYKAE
;
A
#
# COMPACT_ATOMS: atom_id res chain seq x y z
N MET A 1 -22.08 -0.76 -9.56
CA MET A 1 -21.04 0.26 -9.82
C MET A 1 -21.52 1.70 -9.76
N GLY A 2 -22.58 2.11 -10.48
CA GLY A 2 -23.03 3.52 -10.47
C GLY A 2 -23.44 4.08 -9.09
N LYS A 3 -24.05 3.25 -8.22
CA LYS A 3 -24.38 3.62 -6.83
C LYS A 3 -23.13 3.95 -6.00
N TRP A 4 -22.09 3.14 -6.13
CA TRP A 4 -20.82 3.33 -5.41
C TRP A 4 -20.15 4.65 -5.80
N LYS A 5 -20.00 4.92 -7.11
CA LYS A 5 -19.37 6.17 -7.60
C LYS A 5 -20.11 7.46 -7.17
N ARG A 6 -21.38 7.37 -6.76
CA ARG A 6 -22.19 8.50 -6.26
C ARG A 6 -22.33 8.54 -4.74
N SER A 7 -21.67 7.63 -4.03
CA SER A 7 -21.78 7.53 -2.57
C SER A 7 -20.83 8.51 -1.88
N GLN A 8 -21.17 8.87 -0.63
CA GLN A 8 -20.31 9.66 0.23
C GLN A 8 -18.96 8.97 0.45
N ALA A 9 -18.97 7.65 0.65
CA ALA A 9 -17.75 6.87 0.85
C ALA A 9 -16.77 6.98 -0.33
N TYR A 10 -17.26 6.93 -1.58
CA TYR A 10 -16.41 7.13 -2.74
C TYR A 10 -15.82 8.54 -2.82
N ALA A 11 -16.64 9.56 -2.53
CA ALA A 11 -16.19 10.96 -2.53
C ALA A 11 -15.12 11.22 -1.46
N ASP A 12 -15.34 10.71 -0.25
CA ASP A 12 -14.38 10.81 0.86
C ASP A 12 -13.08 10.05 0.55
N TYR A 13 -13.21 8.82 0.04
CA TYR A 13 -12.08 7.97 -0.29
C TYR A 13 -11.21 8.60 -1.37
N ILE A 14 -11.79 9.02 -2.49
CA ILE A 14 -10.99 9.62 -3.57
C ILE A 14 -10.42 10.98 -3.17
N GLY A 15 -11.16 11.76 -2.37
CA GLY A 15 -10.68 13.02 -1.81
C GLY A 15 -9.46 12.80 -0.91
N PHE A 16 -9.49 11.76 -0.07
CA PHE A 16 -8.37 11.37 0.78
C PHE A 16 -7.13 11.00 -0.04
N ILE A 17 -7.26 10.11 -1.04
CA ILE A 17 -6.13 9.70 -1.90
C ILE A 17 -5.49 10.90 -2.59
N LEU A 18 -6.30 11.82 -3.14
CA LEU A 18 -5.81 13.01 -3.84
C LEU A 18 -5.17 14.04 -2.88
N THR A 19 -5.71 14.19 -1.67
CA THR A 19 -5.14 15.07 -0.65
C THR A 19 -3.73 14.60 -0.27
N LEU A 20 -3.57 13.30 -0.01
CA LEU A 20 -2.27 12.71 0.29
C LEU A 20 -1.31 12.81 -0.90
N ASN A 21 -1.81 12.62 -2.14
CA ASN A 21 -1.02 12.76 -3.35
C ASN A 21 -0.38 14.15 -3.49
N GLU A 22 -1.14 15.22 -3.23
CA GLU A 22 -0.58 16.57 -3.22
C GLU A 22 0.37 16.80 -2.04
N GLY A 23 0.06 16.25 -0.86
CA GLY A 23 0.90 16.35 0.33
C GLY A 23 2.33 15.84 0.11
N VAL A 24 2.50 14.73 -0.61
CA VAL A 24 3.81 14.10 -0.84
C VAL A 24 4.56 14.60 -2.08
N LYS A 25 3.95 15.52 -2.85
CA LYS A 25 4.52 16.02 -4.10
C LYS A 25 5.93 16.59 -3.92
N GLY A 26 6.88 16.10 -4.73
CA GLY A 26 8.26 16.57 -4.76
C GLY A 26 9.09 16.27 -3.51
N LYS A 27 8.66 15.32 -2.65
CA LYS A 27 9.31 15.03 -1.36
C LYS A 27 9.84 13.60 -1.31
N LYS A 28 11.07 13.44 -0.83
CA LYS A 28 11.67 12.13 -0.51
C LYS A 28 11.02 11.51 0.72
N LEU A 29 11.11 10.18 0.86
CA LEU A 29 10.71 9.46 2.08
C LEU A 29 11.45 9.97 3.34
N THR A 30 12.66 10.51 3.15
CA THR A 30 13.52 11.10 4.18
C THR A 30 13.24 12.58 4.47
N PHE A 31 12.19 13.17 3.87
CA PHE A 31 11.77 14.53 4.18
C PHE A 31 11.48 14.70 5.68
N GLU A 32 11.79 15.87 6.25
CA GLU A 32 11.46 16.17 7.64
C GLU A 32 9.97 16.47 7.77
N TYR A 33 9.21 15.55 8.35
CA TYR A 33 7.78 15.70 8.63
C TYR A 33 7.48 15.42 10.10
N ARG A 34 6.39 16.01 10.60
CA ARG A 34 5.92 15.77 11.97
C ARG A 34 5.48 14.32 12.13
N VAL A 35 5.85 13.72 13.26
CA VAL A 35 5.39 12.40 13.68
C VAL A 35 4.61 12.58 14.97
N SER A 36 3.30 12.33 14.93
CA SER A 36 2.44 12.36 16.11
C SER A 36 2.42 11.01 16.83
N GLU A 37 1.91 11.00 18.06
CA GLU A 37 1.69 9.76 18.82
C GLU A 37 0.81 8.76 18.06
N ALA A 38 -0.22 9.24 17.34
CA ALA A 38 -1.09 8.37 16.54
C ALA A 38 -0.32 7.67 15.41
N ILE A 39 0.61 8.38 14.75
CA ILE A 39 1.50 7.79 13.74
C ILE A 39 2.42 6.74 14.36
N GLU A 40 3.03 7.02 15.52
CA GLU A 40 3.89 6.05 16.20
C GLU A 40 3.13 4.78 16.58
N LYS A 41 1.90 4.92 17.09
CA LYS A 41 1.05 3.79 17.44
C LYS A 41 0.60 2.99 16.22
N LEU A 42 0.34 3.64 15.08
CA LEU A 42 0.08 2.94 13.82
C LEU A 42 1.29 2.13 13.35
N VAL A 43 2.50 2.68 13.48
CA VAL A 43 3.73 1.94 13.18
C VAL A 43 3.91 0.75 14.15
N ALA A 44 3.62 0.94 15.44
CA ALA A 44 3.68 -0.14 16.43
C ALA A 44 2.64 -1.25 16.17
N LEU A 45 1.44 -0.87 15.71
CA LEU A 45 0.42 -1.80 15.23
C LEU A 45 0.96 -2.63 14.07
N LEU A 46 1.54 -2.00 13.05
CA LEU A 46 2.13 -2.70 11.90
C LEU A 46 3.32 -3.60 12.30
N ASN A 47 4.12 -3.17 13.28
CA ASN A 47 5.19 -4.00 13.84
C ASN A 47 4.66 -5.22 14.61
N THR A 48 3.48 -5.11 15.22
CA THR A 48 2.81 -6.26 15.83
C THR A 48 2.38 -7.27 14.76
N LEU A 49 1.78 -6.80 13.66
CA LEU A 49 1.43 -7.65 12.51
C LEU A 49 2.67 -8.36 11.94
N ASP A 50 3.77 -7.63 11.79
CA ASP A 50 5.05 -8.16 11.30
C ASP A 50 5.65 -9.23 12.22
N ARG A 51 5.67 -8.97 13.53
CA ARG A 51 6.12 -9.95 14.53
C ARG A 51 5.30 -11.24 14.47
N TRP A 52 3.99 -11.15 14.26
CA TRP A 52 3.16 -12.34 14.12
C TRP A 52 3.52 -13.18 12.89
N ILE A 53 4.10 -12.60 11.85
CA ILE A 53 4.63 -13.35 10.69
C ILE A 53 5.79 -14.24 11.15
N ASP A 54 6.71 -13.68 11.95
CA ASP A 54 7.86 -14.43 12.49
C ASP A 54 7.43 -15.56 13.43
N GLU A 55 6.38 -15.32 14.21
CA GLU A 55 5.80 -16.32 15.13
C GLU A 55 4.94 -17.38 14.41
N THR A 56 4.65 -17.19 13.13
CA THR A 56 3.76 -18.05 12.37
C THR A 56 4.46 -18.53 11.09
N PRO A 57 5.52 -19.36 11.22
CA PRO A 57 6.33 -19.77 10.08
C PRO A 57 5.52 -20.59 9.07
N PRO A 58 5.92 -20.59 7.78
CA PRO A 58 5.27 -21.41 6.75
C PRO A 58 5.27 -22.89 7.12
N VAL A 59 4.13 -23.55 6.90
CA VAL A 59 4.02 -25.00 7.13
C VAL A 59 4.38 -25.78 5.87
N ASP A 60 4.89 -27.00 6.06
CA ASP A 60 5.03 -27.94 4.95
C ASP A 60 3.63 -28.30 4.41
N GLN A 61 3.49 -28.26 3.10
CA GLN A 61 2.22 -28.52 2.44
C GLN A 61 2.44 -29.02 1.00
N PRO A 62 1.56 -29.92 0.51
CA PRO A 62 1.65 -30.42 -0.86
C PRO A 62 1.27 -29.37 -1.91
N SER A 63 0.53 -28.32 -1.53
CA SER A 63 0.12 -27.26 -2.45
C SER A 63 1.26 -26.29 -2.73
N ARG A 64 1.50 -26.03 -4.02
CA ARG A 64 2.45 -25.01 -4.50
C ARG A 64 1.94 -23.57 -4.37
N PHE A 65 0.64 -23.39 -4.14
CA PHE A 65 -0.02 -22.10 -3.99
C PHE A 65 0.03 -21.62 -2.52
N GLY A 66 -0.77 -20.60 -2.18
CA GLY A 66 -0.77 -19.94 -0.87
C GLY A 66 -0.57 -20.88 0.34
N ASN A 67 0.34 -20.49 1.23
CA ASN A 67 0.71 -21.27 2.41
C ASN A 67 -0.35 -21.16 3.50
N LYS A 68 -0.82 -22.30 4.02
CA LYS A 68 -1.89 -22.37 5.03
C LYS A 68 -1.55 -21.67 6.35
N ALA A 69 -0.27 -21.45 6.66
CA ALA A 69 0.15 -20.68 7.83
C ALA A 69 -0.40 -19.24 7.81
N TYR A 70 -0.70 -18.67 6.63
CA TYR A 70 -1.39 -17.38 6.53
C TYR A 70 -2.72 -17.36 7.28
N ARG A 71 -3.46 -18.47 7.29
CA ARG A 71 -4.75 -18.55 7.99
C ARG A 71 -4.58 -18.44 9.49
N THR A 72 -3.51 -19.05 10.02
CA THR A 72 -3.14 -18.94 11.44
C THR A 72 -2.76 -17.50 11.78
N TRP A 73 -1.98 -16.84 10.91
CA TRP A 73 -1.63 -15.43 11.08
C TRP A 73 -2.87 -14.53 11.02
N TYR A 74 -3.75 -14.73 10.04
CA TYR A 74 -4.98 -13.95 9.87
C TYR A 74 -5.95 -14.16 11.03
N ALA A 75 -6.05 -15.37 11.60
CA ALA A 75 -6.89 -15.63 12.76
C ALA A 75 -6.48 -14.79 13.98
N LYS A 76 -5.17 -14.60 14.21
CA LYS A 76 -4.68 -13.68 15.25
C LYS A 76 -5.15 -12.24 14.98
N LEU A 77 -5.07 -11.78 13.73
CA LEU A 77 -5.54 -10.45 13.36
C LEU A 77 -7.06 -10.32 13.56
N ASP A 78 -7.84 -11.32 13.16
CA ASP A 78 -9.31 -11.26 13.27
C ASP A 78 -9.77 -11.15 14.74
N GLU A 79 -9.07 -11.84 15.64
CA GLU A 79 -9.29 -11.78 17.10
C GLU A 79 -8.82 -10.46 17.73
N GLU A 80 -7.65 -9.95 17.32
CA GLU A 80 -6.98 -8.83 17.99
C GLU A 80 -7.19 -7.46 17.30
N ALA A 81 -7.88 -7.39 16.16
CA ALA A 81 -7.99 -6.15 15.38
C ALA A 81 -8.58 -4.98 16.19
N GLU A 82 -9.62 -5.22 16.99
CA GLU A 82 -10.21 -4.17 17.83
C GLU A 82 -9.23 -3.71 18.91
N ASN A 83 -8.49 -4.63 19.54
CA ASN A 83 -7.47 -4.29 20.54
C ASN A 83 -6.36 -3.43 19.92
N LEU A 84 -5.88 -3.83 18.74
CA LEU A 84 -4.87 -3.08 17.99
C LEU A 84 -5.36 -1.66 17.66
N VAL A 85 -6.56 -1.52 17.12
CA VAL A 85 -7.14 -0.21 16.77
C VAL A 85 -7.40 0.64 18.03
N ALA A 86 -7.83 0.03 19.13
CA ALA A 86 -8.03 0.71 20.41
C ALA A 86 -6.72 1.29 21.00
N THR A 87 -5.54 0.77 20.62
CA THR A 87 -4.28 1.41 21.02
C THR A 87 -4.14 2.79 20.39
N VAL A 88 -4.55 2.94 19.13
CA VAL A 88 -4.42 4.17 18.32
C VAL A 88 -5.55 5.15 18.62
N VAL A 89 -6.78 4.66 18.79
CA VAL A 89 -7.98 5.47 18.99
C VAL A 89 -8.11 5.88 20.46
N PRO A 90 -8.15 7.19 20.80
CA PRO A 90 -8.36 7.65 22.17
C PRO A 90 -9.67 7.13 22.77
N THR A 91 -9.70 6.94 24.09
CA THR A 91 -10.83 6.34 24.82
C THR A 91 -12.17 7.05 24.60
N HIS A 92 -12.18 8.38 24.43
CA HIS A 92 -13.41 9.14 24.15
C HIS A 92 -14.03 8.86 22.76
N LEU A 93 -13.28 8.18 21.87
CA LEU A 93 -13.73 7.72 20.55
C LEU A 93 -13.83 6.20 20.46
N ALA A 94 -13.80 5.48 21.59
CA ALA A 94 -13.79 4.01 21.61
C ALA A 94 -14.98 3.37 20.86
N ALA A 95 -16.12 4.06 20.77
CA ALA A 95 -17.27 3.60 20.00
C ALA A 95 -17.00 3.40 18.50
N ALA A 96 -15.97 4.06 17.94
CA ALA A 96 -15.58 3.92 16.54
C ALA A 96 -14.70 2.69 16.28
N VAL A 97 -14.10 2.10 17.32
CA VAL A 97 -13.12 1.00 17.18
C VAL A 97 -13.66 -0.19 16.39
N PRO A 98 -14.87 -0.72 16.66
CA PRO A 98 -15.37 -1.89 15.95
C PRO A 98 -15.49 -1.66 14.44
N GLU A 99 -16.01 -0.49 14.03
CA GLU A 99 -16.15 -0.15 12.60
C GLU A 99 -14.78 0.07 11.94
N VAL A 100 -13.89 0.82 12.58
CA VAL A 100 -12.55 1.09 12.04
C VAL A 100 -11.74 -0.21 11.90
N ALA A 101 -11.87 -1.14 12.85
CA ALA A 101 -11.18 -2.43 12.83
C ALA A 101 -11.62 -3.33 11.66
N VAL A 102 -12.86 -3.22 11.17
CA VAL A 102 -13.30 -3.96 9.97
C VAL A 102 -12.39 -3.64 8.77
N TYR A 103 -12.08 -2.36 8.54
CA TYR A 103 -11.20 -1.97 7.43
C TYR A 103 -9.77 -2.48 7.60
N LEU A 104 -9.26 -2.55 8.83
CA LEU A 104 -7.95 -3.15 9.10
C LEU A 104 -7.95 -4.65 8.75
N LYS A 105 -8.99 -5.39 9.13
CA LYS A 105 -9.10 -6.83 8.82
C LYS A 105 -9.18 -7.11 7.33
N GLU A 106 -9.90 -6.27 6.59
CA GLU A 106 -10.00 -6.38 5.13
C GLU A 106 -8.74 -5.91 4.39
N SER A 107 -7.73 -5.37 5.09
CA SER A 107 -6.58 -4.72 4.45
C SER A 107 -5.37 -5.61 4.16
N VAL A 108 -5.41 -6.89 4.52
CA VAL A 108 -4.21 -7.75 4.54
C VAL A 108 -4.29 -8.98 3.65
N GLY A 109 -5.36 -9.13 2.86
CA GLY A 109 -5.61 -10.28 2.00
C GLY A 109 -6.75 -11.18 2.49
N ASN A 110 -7.08 -12.23 1.75
CA ASN A 110 -8.19 -13.12 2.07
C ASN A 110 -7.72 -14.46 2.65
N SER A 111 -8.18 -14.81 3.86
CA SER A 111 -7.78 -16.07 4.54
C SER A 111 -8.16 -17.35 3.79
N THR A 112 -9.33 -17.38 3.13
CA THR A 112 -9.79 -18.57 2.42
C THR A 112 -8.96 -18.81 1.16
N ARG A 113 -8.83 -17.77 0.33
CA ARG A 113 -8.14 -17.83 -0.98
C ARG A 113 -6.61 -17.70 -0.86
N ILE A 114 -6.12 -17.14 0.24
CA ILE A 114 -4.70 -16.84 0.46
C ILE A 114 -4.16 -15.96 -0.66
N ASP A 115 -4.93 -14.91 -0.97
CA ASP A 115 -4.62 -13.92 -2.00
C ASP A 115 -4.60 -12.51 -1.42
N TYR A 116 -3.92 -11.59 -2.11
CA TYR A 116 -3.87 -10.17 -1.81
C TYR A 116 -3.91 -9.37 -3.12
N GLY A 117 -4.48 -8.17 -3.10
CA GLY A 117 -4.53 -7.28 -4.26
C GLY A 117 -5.00 -5.89 -3.90
N THR A 118 -5.25 -5.08 -4.92
CA THR A 118 -5.54 -3.63 -4.79
C THR A 118 -6.81 -3.31 -4.01
N GLY A 119 -7.75 -4.25 -3.90
CA GLY A 119 -8.92 -4.10 -3.03
C GLY A 119 -8.57 -4.10 -1.54
N HIS A 120 -7.58 -4.90 -1.13
CA HIS A 120 -7.07 -4.93 0.24
C HIS A 120 -6.22 -3.69 0.54
N GLU A 121 -5.40 -3.27 -0.42
CA GLU A 121 -4.69 -1.98 -0.35
C GLU A 121 -5.67 -0.81 -0.16
N ALA A 122 -6.79 -0.81 -0.90
CA ALA A 122 -7.84 0.18 -0.77
C ALA A 122 -8.53 0.15 0.60
N ALA A 123 -8.71 -1.04 1.19
CA ALA A 123 -9.22 -1.17 2.56
C ALA A 123 -8.24 -0.57 3.59
N PHE A 124 -6.92 -0.69 3.39
CA PHE A 124 -5.95 -0.01 4.26
C PHE A 124 -6.05 1.52 4.15
N ALA A 125 -6.17 2.03 2.92
CA ALA A 125 -6.38 3.47 2.72
C ALA A 125 -7.72 3.94 3.31
N ALA A 126 -8.77 3.11 3.26
CA ALA A 126 -10.04 3.39 3.91
C ALA A 126 -9.92 3.39 5.44
N PHE A 127 -9.17 2.46 6.03
CA PHE A 127 -8.84 2.44 7.46
C PHE A 127 -8.18 3.77 7.91
N LEU A 128 -7.17 4.25 7.18
CA LEU A 128 -6.52 5.53 7.46
C LEU A 128 -7.46 6.72 7.25
N CYS A 129 -8.31 6.66 6.21
CA CYS A 129 -9.34 7.68 5.96
C CYS A 129 -10.33 7.76 7.13
N CYS A 130 -10.80 6.63 7.67
CA CYS A 130 -11.69 6.61 8.83
C CYS A 130 -11.04 7.26 10.06
N LEU A 131 -9.75 6.99 10.32
CA LEU A 131 -9.00 7.63 11.41
C LEU A 131 -8.87 9.16 11.22
N CYS A 132 -8.76 9.64 9.98
CA CYS A 132 -8.81 11.07 9.69
C CYS A 132 -10.21 11.64 9.93
N LYS A 133 -11.27 10.93 9.50
CA LYS A 133 -12.66 11.39 9.62
C LYS A 133 -13.12 11.54 11.07
N ILE A 134 -12.67 10.66 11.96
CA ILE A 134 -12.96 10.76 13.41
C ILE A 134 -11.99 11.68 14.15
N GLY A 135 -11.01 12.28 13.46
CA GLY A 135 -10.08 13.25 14.03
C GLY A 135 -8.96 12.67 14.89
N VAL A 136 -8.66 11.38 14.74
CA VAL A 136 -7.47 10.76 15.35
C VAL A 136 -6.22 11.20 14.61
N LEU A 137 -6.25 11.13 13.28
CA LEU A 137 -5.22 11.68 12.41
C LEU A 137 -5.61 13.07 11.94
N ARG A 138 -4.63 13.97 11.84
CA ARG A 138 -4.83 15.39 11.53
C ARG A 138 -4.14 15.76 10.21
N VAL A 139 -4.36 16.99 9.75
CA VAL A 139 -3.84 17.49 8.47
C VAL A 139 -2.31 17.48 8.45
N ASP A 140 -1.68 17.78 9.58
CA ASP A 140 -0.24 17.74 9.79
C ASP A 140 0.36 16.32 9.79
N ASP A 141 -0.47 15.27 9.92
CA ASP A 141 -0.04 13.88 9.79
C ASP A 141 0.00 13.39 8.34
N GLN A 142 -0.55 14.13 7.37
CA GLN A 142 -0.78 13.64 5.99
C GLN A 142 0.49 13.10 5.31
N ILE A 143 1.64 13.74 5.50
CA ILE A 143 2.91 13.24 4.93
C ILE A 143 3.33 11.95 5.65
N ALA A 144 3.22 11.91 6.97
CA ALA A 144 3.57 10.75 7.79
C ALA A 144 2.65 9.54 7.53
N ILE A 145 1.39 9.77 7.18
CA ILE A 145 0.46 8.72 6.73
C ILE A 145 1.06 7.97 5.54
N VAL A 146 1.64 8.67 4.56
CA VAL A 146 2.23 8.02 3.38
C VAL A 146 3.65 7.52 3.66
N PHE A 147 4.55 8.40 4.11
CA PHE A 147 5.98 8.12 4.19
C PHE A 147 6.39 7.27 5.39
N LYS A 148 5.54 7.18 6.42
CA LYS A 148 5.81 6.37 7.61
C LYS A 148 4.86 5.17 7.68
N VAL A 149 3.55 5.43 7.76
CA VAL A 149 2.56 4.37 8.02
C VAL A 149 2.36 3.50 6.77
N PHE A 150 2.05 4.11 5.62
CA PHE A 150 1.82 3.35 4.39
C PHE A 150 3.10 2.69 3.86
N ASN A 151 4.25 3.37 3.95
CA ASN A 151 5.54 2.75 3.63
C ASN A 151 5.79 1.49 4.48
N ARG A 152 5.58 1.59 5.80
CA ARG A 152 5.71 0.43 6.71
C ARG A 152 4.70 -0.66 6.38
N TYR A 153 3.46 -0.31 6.03
CA TYR A 153 2.44 -1.27 5.62
C TYR A 153 2.88 -2.07 4.38
N LEU A 154 3.44 -1.41 3.37
CA LEU A 154 3.95 -2.08 2.17
C LEU A 154 5.05 -3.09 2.50
N GLU A 155 5.95 -2.77 3.42
CA GLU A 155 6.99 -3.70 3.88
C GLU A 155 6.36 -4.97 4.51
N VAL A 156 5.35 -4.81 5.37
CA VAL A 156 4.63 -5.94 5.98
C VAL A 156 3.91 -6.75 4.89
N MET A 157 3.23 -6.09 3.95
CA MET A 157 2.52 -6.78 2.86
C MET A 157 3.47 -7.57 1.97
N ARG A 158 4.63 -7.01 1.60
CA ARG A 158 5.67 -7.72 0.83
C ARG A 158 6.22 -8.92 1.60
N LYS A 159 6.36 -8.82 2.93
CA LYS A 159 6.76 -9.96 3.76
C LYS A 159 5.67 -11.02 3.80
N LEU A 160 4.39 -10.67 3.95
CA LEU A 160 3.27 -11.62 3.86
C LEU A 160 3.24 -12.34 2.51
N GLN A 161 3.31 -11.57 1.42
CA GLN A 161 3.31 -12.09 0.05
C GLN A 161 4.43 -13.12 -0.17
N LYS A 162 5.65 -12.80 0.26
CA LYS A 162 6.81 -13.70 0.15
C LYS A 162 6.71 -14.92 1.09
N THR A 163 6.49 -14.68 2.39
CA THR A 163 6.48 -15.73 3.42
C THR A 163 5.38 -16.74 3.16
N TYR A 164 4.17 -16.27 2.85
CA TYR A 164 3.02 -17.14 2.66
C TYR A 164 2.68 -17.42 1.20
N ARG A 165 3.51 -16.99 0.24
CA ARG A 165 3.34 -17.28 -1.20
C ARG A 165 1.93 -16.89 -1.67
N MET A 166 1.48 -15.70 -1.24
CA MET A 166 0.12 -15.24 -1.50
C MET A 166 -0.08 -15.03 -2.99
N GLU A 167 -1.25 -15.43 -3.48
CA GLU A 167 -1.59 -15.24 -4.88
C GLU A 167 -2.07 -13.80 -5.13
N PRO A 168 -1.82 -13.22 -6.31
CA PRO A 168 -2.41 -11.94 -6.68
C PRO A 168 -3.93 -12.07 -6.84
N ALA A 169 -4.68 -11.21 -6.15
CA ALA A 169 -6.13 -11.11 -6.27
C ALA A 169 -6.50 -10.14 -7.41
N GLY A 170 -7.14 -10.64 -8.46
CA GLY A 170 -7.59 -9.85 -9.61
C GLY A 170 -6.77 -10.08 -10.87
N SER A 171 -6.67 -9.06 -11.72
CA SER A 171 -5.95 -9.12 -13.00
C SER A 171 -4.44 -9.29 -12.77
N GLN A 172 -3.84 -10.29 -13.41
CA GLN A 172 -2.42 -10.63 -13.28
C GLN A 172 -1.62 -10.34 -14.56
N GLY A 173 -0.32 -10.10 -14.40
CA GLY A 173 0.62 -10.01 -15.51
C GLY A 173 0.31 -8.85 -16.46
N VAL A 174 0.20 -9.12 -17.76
CA VAL A 174 0.07 -8.10 -18.82
C VAL A 174 -1.21 -7.24 -18.72
N TRP A 175 -2.19 -7.65 -17.92
CA TRP A 175 -3.47 -6.96 -17.75
C TRP A 175 -3.52 -6.02 -16.54
N GLY A 176 -2.54 -6.09 -15.63
CA GLY A 176 -2.45 -5.25 -14.44
C GLY A 176 -1.31 -4.23 -14.51
N LEU A 177 -1.38 -3.21 -13.65
CA LEU A 177 -0.25 -2.30 -13.41
C LEU A 177 0.87 -3.03 -12.65
N ASP A 178 0.48 -3.69 -11.56
CA ASP A 178 1.29 -4.54 -10.69
C ASP A 178 0.37 -5.66 -10.16
N ASP A 179 0.97 -6.75 -9.69
CA ASP A 179 0.21 -7.90 -9.21
C ASP A 179 -0.54 -7.59 -7.90
N PHE A 180 -0.03 -6.69 -7.05
CA PHE A 180 -0.54 -6.51 -5.70
C PHE A 180 -0.97 -5.08 -5.37
N GLN A 181 -0.24 -4.06 -5.82
CA GLN A 181 -0.35 -2.68 -5.34
C GLN A 181 -0.70 -1.68 -6.45
N PHE A 182 -1.30 -0.55 -6.09
CA PHE A 182 -1.56 0.55 -7.02
C PHE A 182 -1.19 1.91 -6.42
N LEU A 183 -1.66 2.20 -5.21
CA LEU A 183 -1.43 3.47 -4.53
C LEU A 183 0.04 3.91 -4.42
N PRO A 184 1.05 3.04 -4.20
CA PRO A 184 2.44 3.48 -4.15
C PRO A 184 2.96 4.00 -5.49
N PHE A 185 2.38 3.57 -6.62
CA PHE A 185 2.73 4.15 -7.92
C PHE A 185 2.11 5.55 -8.09
N ILE A 186 0.91 5.79 -7.56
CA ILE A 186 0.31 7.13 -7.54
C ILE A 186 1.15 8.05 -6.65
N TRP A 187 1.28 7.75 -5.36
CA TRP A 187 1.99 8.63 -4.43
C TRP A 187 3.48 8.72 -4.73
N GLY A 188 4.11 7.62 -5.11
CA GLY A 188 5.52 7.61 -5.52
C GLY A 188 5.79 8.41 -6.79
N SER A 189 4.88 8.40 -7.78
CA SER A 189 5.05 9.27 -8.96
C SER A 189 4.86 10.74 -8.61
N SER A 190 4.05 11.06 -7.59
CA SER A 190 3.93 12.43 -7.05
C SER A 190 5.23 12.89 -6.37
N GLN A 191 5.92 12.02 -5.62
CA GLN A 191 7.23 12.32 -5.04
C GLN A 191 8.25 12.76 -6.09
N LEU A 192 8.17 12.18 -7.29
CA LEU A 192 9.13 12.37 -8.39
C LEU A 192 8.76 13.53 -9.33
N ILE A 193 7.65 14.24 -9.08
CA ILE A 193 7.32 15.45 -9.85
C ILE A 193 8.42 16.50 -9.64
N ASP A 194 8.88 17.11 -10.74
CA ASP A 194 9.95 18.10 -10.79
C ASP A 194 11.32 17.60 -10.31
N HIS A 195 11.53 16.28 -10.27
CA HIS A 195 12.81 15.69 -9.91
C HIS A 195 13.93 16.12 -10.89
N PRO A 196 15.13 16.54 -10.42
CA PRO A 196 16.15 17.18 -11.26
C PRO A 196 16.86 16.25 -12.25
N TYR A 197 16.75 14.93 -12.09
CA TYR A 197 17.45 13.93 -12.90
C TYR A 197 16.56 12.76 -13.33
N LEU A 198 15.99 12.05 -12.36
CA LEU A 198 15.08 10.93 -12.60
C LEU A 198 13.82 11.37 -13.37
N GLU A 199 13.72 10.93 -14.60
CA GLU A 199 12.52 10.89 -15.46
C GLU A 199 11.89 9.47 -15.45
N PRO A 200 10.63 9.29 -15.90
CA PRO A 200 9.96 7.99 -15.94
C PRO A 200 10.78 6.87 -16.61
N ARG A 201 11.50 7.15 -17.70
CA ARG A 201 12.34 6.14 -18.37
C ARG A 201 13.43 5.52 -17.48
N HIS A 202 13.78 6.14 -16.36
CA HIS A 202 14.82 5.61 -15.47
C HIS A 202 14.32 4.53 -14.52
N PHE A 203 13.01 4.37 -14.31
CA PHE A 203 12.58 3.32 -13.39
C PHE A 203 12.75 1.91 -13.97
N VAL A 204 13.00 1.77 -15.28
CA VAL A 204 13.37 0.48 -15.91
C VAL A 204 14.89 0.28 -16.00
N ASP A 205 15.69 1.24 -15.53
CA ASP A 205 17.14 1.12 -15.38
C ASP A 205 17.47 0.64 -13.96
N GLU A 206 17.96 -0.60 -13.86
CA GLU A 206 18.32 -1.23 -12.58
C GLU A 206 19.31 -0.40 -11.76
N LYS A 207 20.27 0.29 -12.40
CA LYS A 207 21.23 1.12 -11.68
C LYS A 207 20.53 2.32 -11.02
N ALA A 208 19.68 3.01 -11.77
CA ALA A 208 18.93 4.14 -11.25
C ALA A 208 17.99 3.73 -10.11
N VAL A 209 17.34 2.58 -10.22
CA VAL A 209 16.50 2.02 -9.14
C VAL A 209 17.34 1.72 -7.91
N ASN A 210 18.42 0.95 -8.04
CA ASN A 210 19.28 0.55 -6.92
C ASN A 210 19.91 1.74 -6.18
N GLU A 211 20.19 2.85 -6.87
CA GLU A 211 20.77 4.04 -6.25
C GLU A 211 19.74 4.92 -5.52
N ASN A 212 18.46 4.85 -5.90
CA ASN A 212 17.45 5.84 -5.48
C ASN A 212 16.22 5.25 -4.77
N HIS A 213 16.03 3.93 -4.75
CA HIS A 213 14.80 3.29 -4.23
C HIS A 213 14.47 3.67 -2.78
N LYS A 214 15.49 3.85 -1.94
CA LYS A 214 15.32 4.21 -0.51
C LYS A 214 14.65 5.56 -0.27
N ASP A 215 14.68 6.46 -1.25
CA ASP A 215 14.06 7.78 -1.15
C ASP A 215 12.67 7.86 -1.81
N TYR A 216 12.33 6.92 -2.68
CA TYR A 216 11.16 7.02 -3.56
C TYR A 216 10.34 5.72 -3.61
N MET A 217 9.11 5.79 -3.11
CA MET A 217 8.17 4.67 -3.00
C MET A 217 7.90 3.98 -4.35
N PHE A 218 7.86 4.76 -5.45
CA PHE A 218 7.68 4.20 -6.80
C PHE A 218 8.82 3.24 -7.15
N LEU A 219 10.07 3.66 -6.93
CA LEU A 219 11.25 2.89 -7.29
C LEU A 219 11.42 1.67 -6.38
N GLU A 220 11.07 1.80 -5.11
CA GLU A 220 11.00 0.68 -4.17
C GLU A 220 10.01 -0.41 -4.64
N CYS A 221 8.86 -0.03 -5.22
CA CYS A 221 7.96 -1.00 -5.84
C CYS A 221 8.56 -1.67 -7.08
N ILE A 222 9.29 -0.91 -7.91
CA ILE A 222 9.96 -1.50 -9.08
C ILE A 222 11.05 -2.49 -8.65
N LEU A 223 11.84 -2.16 -7.63
CA LEU A 223 12.84 -3.07 -7.07
C LEU A 223 12.18 -4.39 -6.65
N PHE A 224 11.08 -4.32 -5.91
CA PHE A 224 10.34 -5.52 -5.50
C PHE A 224 9.86 -6.36 -6.69
N ILE A 225 9.36 -5.73 -7.76
CA ILE A 225 8.95 -6.44 -8.98
C ILE A 225 10.14 -7.18 -9.59
N THR A 226 11.30 -6.51 -9.73
CA THR A 226 12.50 -7.12 -10.34
C THR A 226 13.13 -8.20 -9.47
N GLU A 227 12.92 -8.17 -8.15
CA GLU A 227 13.33 -9.27 -7.26
C GLU A 227 12.42 -10.50 -7.39
N MET A 228 11.13 -10.29 -7.66
CA MET A 228 10.12 -11.36 -7.71
C MET A 228 9.92 -11.97 -9.10
N LYS A 229 10.20 -11.22 -10.16
CA LYS A 229 9.97 -11.64 -11.56
C LYS A 229 11.30 -11.67 -12.31
N THR A 230 11.51 -12.73 -13.07
CA THR A 230 12.70 -12.91 -13.92
C THR A 230 12.37 -12.72 -15.39
N GLY A 231 13.32 -12.21 -16.16
CA GLY A 231 13.19 -12.00 -17.60
C GLY A 231 13.05 -10.52 -17.97
N PRO A 232 12.83 -10.20 -19.25
CA PRO A 232 12.73 -8.81 -19.68
C PRO A 232 11.53 -8.09 -19.05
N PHE A 233 11.75 -6.86 -18.58
CA PHE A 233 10.72 -6.06 -17.90
C PHE A 233 9.45 -5.88 -18.74
N ALA A 234 9.60 -5.70 -20.05
CA ALA A 234 8.49 -5.58 -20.99
C ALA A 234 7.57 -6.81 -21.03
N GLU A 235 8.09 -8.01 -20.77
CA GLU A 235 7.32 -9.25 -20.84
C GLU A 235 6.49 -9.49 -19.57
N HIS A 236 7.07 -9.19 -18.40
CA HIS A 236 6.42 -9.50 -17.12
C HIS A 236 5.67 -8.30 -16.49
N SER A 237 5.94 -7.09 -16.96
CA SER A 237 5.41 -5.82 -16.44
C SER A 237 5.11 -4.81 -17.56
N ASN A 238 4.45 -5.27 -18.63
CA ASN A 238 4.23 -4.49 -19.87
C ASN A 238 3.55 -3.12 -19.66
N GLN A 239 2.58 -3.01 -18.75
CA GLN A 239 1.93 -1.71 -18.48
C GLN A 239 2.92 -0.69 -17.89
N LEU A 240 3.69 -1.09 -16.88
CA LEU A 240 4.76 -0.27 -16.34
C LEU A 240 5.83 0.03 -17.40
N TRP A 241 6.19 -0.94 -18.24
CA TRP A 241 7.12 -0.70 -19.35
C TRP A 241 6.64 0.43 -20.25
N ASN A 242 5.38 0.41 -20.67
CA ASN A 242 4.79 1.47 -21.50
C ASN A 242 4.73 2.82 -20.77
N ILE A 243 4.47 2.82 -19.46
CA ILE A 243 4.46 4.04 -18.63
C ILE A 243 5.86 4.68 -18.56
N SER A 244 6.94 3.89 -18.66
CA SER A 244 8.32 4.43 -18.66
C SER A 244 8.59 5.39 -19.82
N ALA A 245 7.84 5.28 -20.92
CA ALA A 245 7.95 6.16 -22.09
C ALA A 245 7.19 7.50 -21.92
N VAL A 246 6.42 7.68 -20.84
CA VAL A 246 5.72 8.95 -20.56
C VAL A 246 6.76 10.04 -20.25
N PRO A 247 6.64 11.26 -20.81
CA PRO A 247 7.75 12.21 -20.79
C PRO A 247 7.96 12.93 -19.44
N SER A 248 7.03 12.82 -18.49
CA SER A 248 7.18 13.46 -17.17
C SER A 248 6.41 12.72 -16.07
N TRP A 249 6.93 12.78 -14.85
CA TRP A 249 6.26 12.22 -13.66
C TRP A 249 4.90 12.85 -13.37
N SER A 250 4.72 14.14 -13.68
CA SER A 250 3.41 14.79 -13.57
C SER A 250 2.36 14.17 -14.50
N LYS A 251 2.74 13.77 -15.72
CA LYS A 251 1.84 13.05 -16.64
C LYS A 251 1.62 11.61 -16.20
N VAL A 252 2.65 10.94 -15.67
CA VAL A 252 2.51 9.59 -15.07
C VAL A 252 1.48 9.63 -13.94
N ASN A 253 1.64 10.55 -12.98
CA ASN A 253 0.75 10.68 -11.83
C ASN A 253 -0.71 10.92 -12.25
N GLN A 254 -0.95 11.86 -13.17
CA GLN A 254 -2.29 12.13 -13.71
C GLN A 254 -2.88 10.90 -14.44
N GLY A 255 -2.06 10.17 -15.18
CA GLY A 255 -2.45 8.94 -15.87
C GLY A 255 -2.87 7.85 -14.89
N LEU A 256 -2.04 7.60 -13.86
CA LEU A 256 -2.31 6.60 -12.83
C LEU A 256 -3.56 6.93 -12.01
N ILE A 257 -3.82 8.20 -11.69
CA ILE A 257 -5.06 8.61 -11.01
C ILE A 257 -6.30 8.32 -11.88
N ARG A 258 -6.21 8.52 -13.20
CA ARG A 258 -7.32 8.16 -14.10
C ARG A 258 -7.51 6.65 -14.19
N MET A 259 -6.41 5.92 -14.30
CA MET A 259 -6.41 4.46 -14.36
C MET A 259 -6.99 3.86 -13.08
N TYR A 260 -6.62 4.35 -11.89
CA TYR A 260 -7.15 3.90 -10.60
C TYR A 260 -8.67 4.07 -10.42
N LYS A 261 -9.28 5.01 -11.17
CA LYS A 261 -10.74 5.21 -11.14
C LYS A 261 -11.47 4.31 -12.15
N ALA A 262 -10.75 3.80 -13.13
CA ALA A 262 -11.27 3.05 -14.27
C ALA A 262 -11.17 1.55 -14.04
N GLU A 263 -9.98 1.09 -13.63
CA GLU A 263 -9.65 -0.28 -13.22
C GLU A 263 -10.11 -0.57 -11.78
#